data_AF-R6UBP9-F1
#
_entry.id   AF-R6UBP9-F1
#
_cell.length_a   1.000
_cell.length_b   1.000
_cell.length_c   1.000
_cell.angle_alpha   90.00
_cell.angle_beta   90.00
_cell.angle_gamma   90.00
#
_symmetry.space_group_name_H-M   'P 1'
#
loop_
_entity.id
_entity.type
_entity.pdbx_description
1 polymer ?
#
loop_
_entity_poly.entity_id
_entity_poly.type
_entity_poly.pdbx_seq_one_letter_code
_entity_poly.pdbx_strand_id
1 'polypeptide(L)'
;MTEIPKGEVVIASGPLTSDALAQRLGELLGEDTALHFYDAAAPLVSAESVDMNYAWMGSRYDKGTADYVNCPMNQEEYDAFWQALTTAEEAPVHGFEDGKVFEGCMPVEVMARRGHDTLLYGPLKSRGLDDPRTGRWPYAVVQLRRDNADGTVYNLVGFQTHLRFPEQRRVFSMIPALHDAEFLRYGVMHRNTFLNSPRLLDRYYRLKKEPRISFAGQMTGVEGYVESAASGFLVGVETARRLQGKPPVDFPQETAIGALGLYVSNQSVTVFQPMNINFGIMPPLDHRVKGKRNKNAELSQRSLTIIDGLREEVLS
;
A
#
# COMPACT_ATOMS: atom_id res chain seq x y z
N MET A 1 -5.32 18.27 18.62
CA MET A 1 -5.18 19.69 18.23
C MET A 1 -6.56 20.18 17.80
N THR A 2 -7.04 21.31 18.33
CA THR A 2 -8.42 21.79 18.12
C THR A 2 -8.52 22.97 17.14
N GLU A 3 -7.40 23.62 16.82
CA GLU A 3 -7.35 24.75 15.89
C GLU A 3 -6.18 24.58 14.90
N ILE A 4 -6.33 25.15 13.70
CA ILE A 4 -5.23 25.23 12.73
C ILE A 4 -4.34 26.40 13.15
N PRO A 5 -3.02 26.17 13.38
CA PRO A 5 -2.08 27.24 13.73
C PRO A 5 -2.12 28.43 12.75
N LYS A 6 -1.82 29.61 13.30
CA LYS A 6 -1.59 30.84 12.50
C LYS A 6 -0.25 30.77 11.79
N GLY A 7 -0.12 31.51 10.69
CA GLY A 7 1.08 31.52 9.85
C GLY A 7 1.13 30.37 8.85
N GLU A 8 2.33 30.10 8.35
CA GLU A 8 2.62 28.95 7.48
C GLU A 8 2.49 27.64 8.27
N VAL A 9 1.73 26.69 7.75
CA VAL A 9 1.44 25.43 8.46
C VAL A 9 1.49 24.23 7.52
N VAL A 10 2.13 23.17 7.99
CA VAL A 10 2.13 21.85 7.34
C VAL A 10 1.34 20.89 8.21
N ILE A 11 0.29 20.28 7.63
CA ILE A 11 -0.54 19.28 8.28
C ILE A 11 -0.14 17.91 7.74
N ALA A 12 0.36 17.04 8.64
CA ALA A 12 0.85 15.71 8.29
C ALA A 12 0.46 14.66 9.34
N SER A 13 -0.77 14.69 9.83
CA SER A 13 -1.23 13.82 10.93
C SER A 13 -1.49 12.36 10.55
N GLY A 14 -1.38 12.01 9.26
CA GLY A 14 -1.49 10.62 8.80
C GLY A 14 -2.90 10.02 8.89
N PRO A 15 -3.03 8.68 8.76
CA PRO A 15 -4.31 7.96 8.71
C PRO A 15 -5.17 8.17 9.94
N LEU A 16 -4.54 8.20 11.11
CA LEU A 16 -5.19 8.25 12.43
C LEU A 16 -5.28 9.71 12.92
N THR A 17 -5.66 10.61 12.03
CA THR A 17 -5.92 12.00 12.38
C THR A 17 -6.99 12.06 13.47
N SER A 18 -6.69 12.70 14.60
CA SER A 18 -7.61 12.79 15.74
C SER A 18 -8.96 13.41 15.34
N ASP A 19 -10.06 12.93 15.92
CA ASP A 19 -11.43 13.41 15.63
C ASP A 19 -11.55 14.95 15.66
N ALA A 20 -10.95 15.61 16.65
CA ALA A 20 -10.98 17.07 16.78
C ALA A 20 -10.33 17.79 15.58
N LEU A 21 -9.22 17.25 15.05
CA LEU A 21 -8.55 17.82 13.88
C LEU A 21 -9.32 17.47 12.59
N ALA A 22 -9.87 16.26 12.49
CA ALA A 22 -10.70 15.86 11.36
C ALA A 22 -11.94 16.75 11.24
N GLN A 23 -12.64 17.02 12.35
CA GLN A 23 -13.77 17.94 12.38
C GLN A 23 -13.37 19.35 11.89
N ARG A 24 -12.25 19.87 12.42
CA ARG A 24 -11.80 21.21 12.03
C ARG A 24 -11.38 21.29 10.56
N LEU A 25 -10.77 20.24 10.03
CA LEU A 25 -10.48 20.11 8.60
C LEU A 25 -11.76 20.03 7.78
N GLY A 26 -12.79 19.34 8.25
CA GLY A 26 -14.11 19.30 7.61
C GLY A 26 -14.73 20.70 7.49
N GLU A 27 -14.73 21.47 8.58
CA GLU A 27 -15.20 22.86 8.58
C GLU A 27 -14.38 23.76 7.65
N LEU A 28 -13.05 23.58 7.66
CA LEU A 28 -12.14 24.36 6.82
C LEU A 28 -12.35 24.03 5.36
N LEU A 29 -12.43 22.76 4.97
CA LEU A 29 -12.35 22.28 3.59
C LEU A 29 -13.73 22.15 2.93
N GLY A 30 -14.76 21.85 3.71
CA GLY A 30 -16.12 21.51 3.29
C GLY A 30 -16.43 20.03 3.59
N GLU A 31 -17.65 19.72 4.02
CA GLU A 31 -18.02 18.36 4.48
C GLU A 31 -17.85 17.27 3.40
N ASP A 32 -18.03 17.61 2.11
CA ASP A 32 -17.90 16.67 0.99
C ASP A 32 -16.47 16.48 0.48
N THR A 33 -15.47 16.99 1.21
CA THR A 33 -14.07 17.03 0.72
C THR A 33 -13.16 15.98 1.34
N ALA A 34 -13.63 15.32 2.40
CA ALA A 34 -13.01 14.12 2.94
C ALA A 34 -13.42 12.91 2.09
N LEU A 35 -12.44 12.14 1.67
CA LEU A 35 -12.62 10.83 1.07
C LEU A 35 -12.16 9.77 2.07
N HIS A 36 -12.66 8.56 1.88
CA HIS A 36 -12.28 7.42 2.68
C HIS A 36 -11.93 6.26 1.78
N PHE A 37 -10.87 5.56 2.13
CA PHE A 37 -10.58 4.25 1.61
C PHE A 37 -10.39 3.30 2.78
N TYR A 38 -10.46 2.02 2.47
CA TYR A 38 -10.25 0.98 3.45
C TYR A 38 -8.91 0.31 3.17
N ASP A 39 -8.05 0.25 4.19
CA ASP A 39 -6.90 -0.65 4.19
C ASP A 39 -7.24 -1.86 5.06
N ALA A 40 -6.62 -3.01 4.76
CA ALA A 40 -6.78 -4.18 5.58
C ALA A 40 -5.42 -4.69 6.05
N ALA A 41 -5.38 -5.17 7.29
CA ALA A 41 -4.22 -5.78 7.90
C ALA A 41 -4.32 -7.30 7.74
N ALA A 42 -3.18 -7.95 7.50
CA ALA A 42 -3.12 -9.41 7.48
C ALA A 42 -3.02 -9.99 8.90
N PRO A 43 -3.50 -11.23 9.12
CA PRO A 43 -3.34 -11.94 10.39
C PRO A 43 -1.87 -12.22 10.72
N LEU A 44 -1.60 -12.35 12.02
CA LEU A 44 -0.33 -12.80 12.58
C LEU A 44 -0.52 -14.13 13.30
N VAL A 45 0.41 -15.05 13.09
CA VAL A 45 0.44 -16.38 13.73
C VAL A 45 1.72 -16.60 14.50
N SER A 46 1.65 -17.42 15.55
CA SER A 46 2.82 -17.87 16.31
C SER A 46 3.69 -18.77 15.45
N ALA A 47 5.01 -18.52 15.44
CA ALA A 47 5.96 -19.34 14.69
C ALA A 47 5.96 -20.81 15.12
N GLU A 48 5.74 -21.08 16.40
CA GLU A 48 5.72 -22.44 16.96
C GLU A 48 4.49 -23.25 16.52
N SER A 49 3.42 -22.58 16.08
CA SER A 49 2.18 -23.21 15.63
C SER A 49 2.16 -23.57 14.15
N VAL A 50 3.22 -23.23 13.40
CA VAL A 50 3.33 -23.55 11.97
C VAL A 50 3.91 -24.95 11.81
N ASP A 51 3.18 -25.85 11.16
CA ASP A 51 3.67 -27.21 10.91
C ASP A 51 4.67 -27.24 9.74
N MET A 52 5.95 -27.28 10.11
CA MET A 52 7.07 -27.36 9.18
C MET A 52 7.19 -28.71 8.44
N ASN A 53 6.41 -29.73 8.78
CA ASN A 53 6.28 -30.93 7.94
C ASN A 53 5.53 -30.60 6.63
N TYR A 54 4.65 -29.60 6.67
CA TYR A 54 3.90 -29.13 5.52
C TYR A 54 4.52 -27.89 4.86
N ALA A 55 5.42 -27.17 5.52
CA ALA A 55 6.06 -25.96 4.99
C ALA A 55 7.58 -26.09 4.77
N TRP A 56 8.18 -25.09 4.09
CA TRP A 56 9.64 -24.96 4.02
C TRP A 56 10.10 -23.51 4.01
N MET A 57 11.31 -23.27 4.52
CA MET A 57 11.98 -21.97 4.42
C MET A 57 12.57 -21.78 3.03
N GLY A 58 12.28 -20.65 2.37
CA GLY A 58 12.79 -20.41 1.03
C GLY A 58 12.46 -19.03 0.47
N SER A 59 13.35 -18.51 -0.36
CA SER A 59 13.16 -17.26 -1.09
C SER A 59 12.85 -17.53 -2.56
N ARG A 60 12.16 -16.60 -3.22
CA ARG A 60 11.78 -16.78 -4.62
C ARG A 60 13.02 -16.75 -5.52
N TYR A 61 13.17 -17.76 -6.36
CA TYR A 61 14.32 -18.00 -7.25
C TYR A 61 15.65 -18.14 -6.50
N ASP A 62 15.62 -18.57 -5.23
CA ASP A 62 16.78 -18.69 -4.35
C ASP A 62 17.58 -17.37 -4.21
N LYS A 63 16.88 -16.23 -4.29
CA LYS A 63 17.48 -14.90 -4.17
C LYS A 63 17.09 -14.22 -2.88
N GLY A 64 18.10 -13.95 -2.05
CA GLY A 64 17.96 -13.20 -0.79
C GLY A 64 18.06 -14.10 0.43
N THR A 65 17.84 -13.52 1.61
CA THR A 65 17.73 -14.23 2.89
C THR A 65 16.44 -15.03 2.94
N ALA A 66 16.49 -16.24 3.50
CA ALA A 66 15.31 -17.11 3.65
C ALA A 66 14.42 -16.62 4.81
N ASP A 67 13.80 -15.45 4.65
CA ASP A 67 12.93 -14.85 5.68
C ASP A 67 11.46 -15.26 5.56
N TYR A 68 11.17 -16.20 4.64
CA TYR A 68 9.83 -16.64 4.32
C TYR A 68 9.66 -18.14 4.57
N VAL A 69 8.59 -18.48 5.28
CA VAL A 69 8.03 -19.83 5.33
C VAL A 69 7.03 -19.97 4.20
N ASN A 70 7.16 -21.02 3.39
CA ASN A 70 6.31 -21.29 2.25
C ASN A 70 5.39 -22.47 2.58
N CYS A 71 4.08 -22.21 2.56
CA CYS A 71 3.04 -23.19 2.86
C CYS A 71 2.36 -23.57 1.54
N PRO A 72 2.70 -24.72 0.93
CA PRO A 72 2.12 -25.14 -0.34
C PRO A 72 0.69 -25.60 -0.17
N MET A 73 -0.05 -25.50 -1.27
CA MET A 73 -1.29 -26.24 -1.48
C MET A 73 -1.23 -26.93 -2.85
N ASN A 74 -1.78 -28.13 -2.91
CA ASN A 74 -2.15 -28.76 -4.16
C ASN A 74 -3.43 -28.12 -4.73
N GLN A 75 -3.90 -28.59 -5.89
CA GLN A 75 -5.07 -28.01 -6.53
C GLN A 75 -6.36 -28.24 -5.72
N GLU A 76 -6.59 -29.43 -5.18
CA GLU A 76 -7.80 -29.75 -4.41
C GLU A 76 -7.88 -28.93 -3.11
N GLU A 77 -6.74 -28.78 -2.42
CA GLU A 77 -6.60 -27.92 -1.23
C GLU A 77 -6.87 -26.45 -1.57
N TYR A 78 -6.33 -25.97 -2.69
CA TYR A 78 -6.57 -24.60 -3.17
C TYR A 78 -8.04 -24.36 -3.52
N ASP A 79 -8.66 -25.28 -4.26
CA ASP A 79 -10.05 -25.14 -4.71
C ASP A 79 -10.99 -25.10 -3.48
N ALA A 80 -10.74 -25.95 -2.48
CA ALA A 80 -11.48 -25.94 -1.21
C ALA A 80 -11.24 -24.64 -0.42
N PHE A 81 -9.99 -24.18 -0.33
CA PHE A 81 -9.63 -22.91 0.32
C PHE A 81 -10.30 -21.71 -0.37
N TRP A 82 -10.24 -21.62 -1.70
CA TRP A 82 -10.84 -20.55 -2.48
C TRP A 82 -12.37 -20.52 -2.33
N GLN A 83 -13.02 -21.69 -2.34
CA GLN A 83 -14.46 -21.79 -2.12
C GLN A 83 -14.84 -21.32 -0.72
N ALA A 84 -14.09 -21.74 0.30
CA ALA A 84 -14.32 -21.33 1.68
C ALA A 84 -14.09 -19.82 1.86
N LEU A 85 -13.08 -19.26 1.21
CA LEU A 85 -12.71 -17.85 1.28
C LEU A 85 -13.75 -16.94 0.60
N THR A 86 -14.27 -17.33 -0.56
CA THR A 86 -15.25 -16.53 -1.31
C THR A 86 -16.64 -16.53 -0.69
N THR A 87 -16.93 -17.48 0.21
CA THR A 87 -18.23 -17.66 0.88
C THR A 87 -18.19 -17.33 2.38
N ALA A 88 -17.02 -16.99 2.91
CA ALA A 88 -16.83 -16.70 4.32
C ALA A 88 -17.57 -15.43 4.75
N GLU A 89 -18.02 -15.41 6.01
CA GLU A 89 -18.70 -14.24 6.57
C GLU A 89 -17.73 -13.09 6.85
N GLU A 90 -18.16 -11.90 6.44
CA GLU A 90 -17.42 -10.66 6.59
C GLU A 90 -17.85 -9.87 7.84
N ALA A 91 -16.90 -9.17 8.45
CA ALA A 91 -17.23 -8.20 9.49
C ALA A 91 -18.00 -7.03 8.87
N PRO A 92 -19.08 -6.53 9.50
CA PRO A 92 -19.81 -5.39 8.97
C PRO A 92 -18.91 -4.15 9.02
N VAL A 93 -18.75 -3.49 7.87
CA VAL A 93 -18.01 -2.23 7.79
C VAL A 93 -18.91 -1.16 7.20
N HIS A 94 -19.29 -0.19 8.03
CA HIS A 94 -20.21 0.87 7.63
C HIS A 94 -19.65 1.70 6.48
N GLY A 95 -20.34 1.69 5.33
CA GLY A 95 -19.95 2.44 4.13
C GLY A 95 -18.86 1.76 3.30
N PHE A 96 -18.58 0.48 3.54
CA PHE A 96 -17.74 -0.34 2.68
C PHE A 96 -18.53 -0.89 1.49
N GLU A 97 -17.94 -0.78 0.30
CA GLU A 97 -18.39 -1.42 -0.93
C GLU A 97 -17.14 -2.03 -1.58
N ASP A 98 -17.22 -3.25 -2.12
CA ASP A 98 -16.08 -3.94 -2.76
C ASP A 98 -15.39 -3.10 -3.85
N GLY A 99 -16.09 -2.14 -4.45
CA GLY A 99 -15.55 -1.20 -5.45
C GLY A 99 -14.77 0.00 -4.89
N LYS A 100 -14.76 0.21 -3.57
CA LYS A 100 -14.07 1.32 -2.87
C LYS A 100 -12.78 0.87 -2.17
N VAL A 101 -12.29 -0.33 -2.51
CA VAL A 101 -11.07 -0.91 -1.97
C VAL A 101 -9.85 -0.34 -2.69
N PHE A 102 -8.81 0.00 -1.92
CA PHE A 102 -7.53 0.39 -2.50
C PHE A 102 -6.84 -0.83 -3.14
N GLU A 103 -6.55 -0.77 -4.45
CA GLU A 103 -6.02 -1.90 -5.22
C GLU A 103 -4.69 -2.45 -4.68
N GLY A 104 -3.87 -1.63 -4.01
CA GLY A 104 -2.61 -2.07 -3.39
C GLY A 104 -2.77 -2.82 -2.07
N CYS A 105 -3.96 -2.79 -1.44
CA CYS A 105 -4.22 -3.35 -0.10
C CYS A 105 -5.58 -4.08 -0.07
N MET A 106 -5.91 -4.81 -1.12
CA MET A 106 -7.20 -5.47 -1.29
C MET A 106 -7.40 -6.63 -0.32
N PRO A 107 -8.57 -6.77 0.33
CA PRO A 107 -8.91 -7.96 1.08
C PRO A 107 -8.84 -9.23 0.21
N VAL A 108 -8.22 -10.29 0.73
CA VAL A 108 -7.93 -11.52 -0.01
C VAL A 108 -9.22 -12.22 -0.46
N GLU A 109 -10.31 -12.10 0.29
CA GLU A 109 -11.66 -12.55 -0.07
C GLU A 109 -12.25 -11.79 -1.26
N VAL A 110 -11.99 -10.48 -1.36
CA VAL A 110 -12.41 -9.65 -2.51
C VAL A 110 -11.59 -10.03 -3.74
N MET A 111 -10.27 -10.24 -3.59
CA MET A 111 -9.42 -10.74 -4.68
C MET A 111 -9.91 -12.10 -5.18
N ALA A 112 -10.27 -13.01 -4.28
CA ALA A 112 -10.76 -14.35 -4.62
C ALA A 112 -12.05 -14.28 -5.45
N ARG A 113 -12.98 -13.38 -5.11
CA ARG A 113 -14.24 -13.19 -5.84
C ARG A 113 -14.06 -12.61 -7.25
N ARG A 114 -12.95 -11.89 -7.52
CA ARG A 114 -12.65 -11.37 -8.87
C ARG A 114 -12.31 -12.45 -9.89
N GLY A 115 -12.00 -13.67 -9.43
CA GLY A 115 -11.83 -14.82 -10.28
C GLY A 115 -10.98 -15.89 -9.61
N HIS A 116 -11.25 -17.15 -9.94
CA HIS A 116 -10.58 -18.32 -9.37
C HIS A 116 -9.05 -18.21 -9.37
N ASP A 117 -8.45 -17.85 -10.51
CA ASP A 117 -6.99 -17.83 -10.65
C ASP A 117 -6.34 -16.53 -10.13
N THR A 118 -7.13 -15.55 -9.67
CA THR A 118 -6.62 -14.21 -9.28
C THR A 118 -5.56 -14.32 -8.20
N LEU A 119 -5.78 -15.18 -7.20
CA LEU A 119 -4.83 -15.39 -6.11
C LEU A 119 -3.52 -16.03 -6.61
N LEU A 120 -3.59 -16.92 -7.60
CA LEU A 120 -2.42 -17.61 -8.19
C LEU A 120 -1.49 -16.67 -8.96
N TYR A 121 -2.01 -15.52 -9.42
CA TYR A 121 -1.21 -14.46 -10.02
C TYR A 121 -0.79 -13.38 -9.01
N GLY A 122 -1.41 -13.35 -7.82
CA GLY A 122 -1.16 -12.42 -6.74
C GLY A 122 -0.50 -13.09 -5.52
N PRO A 123 -1.15 -13.08 -4.34
CA PRO A 123 -0.52 -13.48 -3.08
C PRO A 123 -0.18 -14.98 -2.99
N LEU A 124 -0.85 -15.84 -3.77
CA LEU A 124 -0.66 -17.30 -3.74
C LEU A 124 0.25 -17.80 -4.86
N LYS A 125 0.94 -16.90 -5.56
CA LYS A 125 1.79 -17.24 -6.70
C LYS A 125 2.96 -18.14 -6.30
N SER A 126 2.98 -19.36 -6.83
CA SER A 126 4.01 -20.37 -6.55
C SER A 126 5.27 -20.25 -7.40
N ARG A 127 5.19 -19.69 -8.62
CA ARG A 127 6.30 -19.71 -9.58
C ARG A 127 7.62 -19.15 -9.02
N GLY A 128 8.67 -19.97 -9.04
CA GLY A 128 9.98 -19.63 -8.47
C GLY A 128 10.13 -19.98 -7.00
N LEU A 129 9.21 -20.73 -6.41
CA LEU A 129 9.32 -21.31 -5.07
C LEU A 129 9.26 -22.83 -5.22
N ASP A 130 10.39 -23.45 -5.56
CA ASP A 130 10.44 -24.89 -5.73
C ASP A 130 10.32 -25.59 -4.37
N ASP A 131 9.38 -26.52 -4.27
CA ASP A 131 9.20 -27.32 -3.06
C ASP A 131 10.30 -28.39 -3.00
N PRO A 132 11.14 -28.43 -1.95
CA PRO A 132 12.22 -29.41 -1.81
C PRO A 132 11.75 -30.87 -1.89
N ARG A 133 10.48 -31.15 -1.58
CA ARG A 133 9.91 -32.50 -1.58
C ARG A 133 9.55 -32.99 -2.98
N THR A 134 9.19 -32.07 -3.88
CA THR A 134 8.71 -32.41 -5.24
C THR A 134 9.68 -31.95 -6.33
N GLY A 135 10.63 -31.07 -6.00
CA GLY A 135 11.58 -30.46 -6.94
C GLY A 135 10.94 -29.44 -7.88
N ARG A 136 9.70 -29.02 -7.62
CA ARG A 136 8.97 -28.06 -8.46
C ARG A 136 8.02 -27.22 -7.62
N TRP A 137 7.77 -25.99 -8.05
CA TRP A 137 6.76 -25.16 -7.40
C TRP A 137 5.37 -25.83 -7.40
N PRO A 138 4.63 -25.75 -6.27
CA PRO A 138 3.29 -26.35 -6.11
C PRO A 138 2.22 -25.55 -6.87
N TYR A 139 0.95 -25.95 -6.74
CA TYR A 139 -0.16 -25.25 -7.39
C TYR A 139 -0.33 -23.83 -6.83
N ALA A 140 -0.38 -23.70 -5.51
CA ALA A 140 -0.43 -22.42 -4.78
C ALA A 140 0.57 -22.42 -3.61
N VAL A 141 1.03 -21.24 -3.19
CA VAL A 141 1.87 -21.07 -1.99
C VAL A 141 1.41 -19.87 -1.18
N VAL A 142 1.11 -20.08 0.10
CA VAL A 142 1.00 -19.00 1.08
C VAL A 142 2.38 -18.73 1.67
N GLN A 143 2.85 -17.49 1.60
CA GLN A 143 4.11 -17.11 2.22
C GLN A 143 3.84 -16.48 3.59
N LEU A 144 4.59 -16.90 4.60
CA LEU A 144 4.65 -16.24 5.90
C LEU A 144 5.96 -15.50 6.02
N ARG A 145 5.93 -14.25 6.47
CA ARG A 145 7.13 -13.42 6.66
C ARG A 145 7.34 -13.15 8.14
N ARG A 146 8.60 -13.22 8.59
CA ARG A 146 8.98 -12.82 9.95
C ARG A 146 8.52 -11.39 10.25
N ASP A 147 7.73 -11.22 11.29
CA ASP A 147 7.15 -9.93 11.68
C ASP A 147 7.97 -9.24 12.78
N ASN A 148 8.59 -10.01 13.68
CA ASN A 148 9.37 -9.49 14.80
C ASN A 148 10.86 -9.89 14.77
N ALA A 149 11.68 -9.11 15.47
CA ALA A 149 13.13 -9.31 15.55
C ALA A 149 13.53 -10.61 16.24
N ASP A 150 12.65 -11.25 17.01
CA ASP A 150 12.93 -12.55 17.67
C ASP A 150 12.53 -13.75 16.81
N GLY A 151 11.73 -13.55 15.76
CA GLY A 151 11.32 -14.62 14.85
C GLY A 151 10.19 -15.50 15.38
N THR A 152 9.52 -15.07 16.44
CA THR A 152 8.42 -15.80 17.09
C THR A 152 7.05 -15.50 16.49
N VAL A 153 6.95 -14.49 15.61
CA VAL A 153 5.70 -14.06 14.99
C VAL A 153 5.84 -14.01 13.48
N TYR A 154 4.87 -14.60 12.79
CA TYR A 154 4.78 -14.59 11.35
C TYR A 154 3.53 -13.85 10.84
N ASN A 155 3.72 -13.04 9.81
CA ASN A 155 2.66 -12.37 9.07
C ASN A 155 2.28 -13.19 7.82
N LEU A 156 0.98 -13.37 7.56
CA LEU A 156 0.50 -13.98 6.31
C LEU A 156 0.59 -12.97 5.17
N VAL A 157 1.55 -13.16 4.26
CA VAL A 157 1.88 -12.17 3.23
C VAL A 157 0.75 -12.07 2.20
N GLY A 158 0.17 -10.87 2.05
CA GLY A 158 -0.89 -10.61 1.07
C GLY A 158 -2.26 -11.14 1.49
N PHE A 159 -2.45 -11.42 2.78
CA PHE A 159 -3.71 -11.89 3.37
C PHE A 159 -4.40 -10.78 4.17
N GLN A 160 -4.32 -9.53 3.68
CA GLN A 160 -5.18 -8.47 4.20
C GLN A 160 -6.63 -8.93 4.12
N THR A 161 -7.44 -8.74 5.16
CA THR A 161 -8.80 -9.29 5.21
C THR A 161 -9.71 -8.50 6.14
N HIS A 162 -11.01 -8.55 5.88
CA HIS A 162 -12.09 -8.07 6.74
C HIS A 162 -13.10 -9.17 7.11
N LEU A 163 -12.75 -10.44 6.86
CA LEU A 163 -13.49 -11.59 7.37
C LEU A 163 -13.69 -11.50 8.89
N ARG A 164 -14.80 -12.05 9.40
CA ARG A 164 -15.01 -12.20 10.85
C ARG A 164 -13.89 -13.06 11.44
N PHE A 165 -13.48 -12.80 12.68
CA PHE A 165 -12.38 -13.55 13.31
C PHE A 165 -12.59 -15.08 13.35
N PRO A 166 -13.81 -15.61 13.61
CA PRO A 166 -14.07 -17.04 13.50
C PRO A 166 -13.83 -17.58 12.08
N GLU A 167 -14.17 -16.78 11.07
CA GLU A 167 -13.99 -17.15 9.66
C GLU A 167 -12.54 -17.10 9.23
N GLN A 168 -11.77 -16.11 9.69
CA GLN A 168 -10.31 -16.10 9.48
C GLN A 168 -9.67 -17.36 10.05
N ARG A 169 -10.02 -17.74 11.28
CA ARG A 169 -9.53 -18.99 11.88
C ARG A 169 -9.96 -20.19 11.02
N ARG A 170 -11.23 -20.31 10.67
CA ARG A 170 -11.77 -21.44 9.89
C ARG A 170 -11.10 -21.57 8.53
N VAL A 171 -11.03 -20.49 7.77
CA VAL A 171 -10.54 -20.47 6.38
C VAL A 171 -9.03 -20.61 6.33
N PHE A 172 -8.28 -19.84 7.13
CA PHE A 172 -6.82 -19.87 7.07
C PHE A 172 -6.21 -21.14 7.69
N SER A 173 -6.94 -21.81 8.60
CA SER A 173 -6.51 -23.15 9.08
C SER A 173 -6.74 -24.26 8.04
N MET A 174 -7.36 -23.97 6.88
CA MET A 174 -7.40 -24.92 5.76
C MET A 174 -6.07 -25.01 5.01
N ILE A 175 -5.17 -24.04 5.20
CA ILE A 175 -3.81 -24.11 4.67
C ILE A 175 -3.08 -25.22 5.42
N PRO A 176 -2.51 -26.24 4.75
CA PRO A 176 -2.01 -27.44 5.43
C PRO A 176 -1.02 -27.15 6.57
N ALA A 177 -0.09 -26.22 6.39
CA ALA A 177 0.88 -25.86 7.44
C ALA A 177 0.30 -25.03 8.60
N LEU A 178 -0.94 -24.57 8.50
CA LEU A 178 -1.61 -23.72 9.49
C LEU A 178 -2.80 -24.41 10.16
N HIS A 179 -2.92 -25.74 10.05
CA HIS A 179 -4.07 -26.49 10.55
C HIS A 179 -4.34 -26.24 12.05
N ASP A 180 -3.28 -26.11 12.86
CA ASP A 180 -3.33 -25.82 14.29
C ASP A 180 -2.77 -24.41 14.62
N ALA A 181 -2.79 -23.49 13.66
CA ALA A 181 -2.17 -22.18 13.82
C ALA A 181 -2.77 -21.38 14.99
N GLU A 182 -1.90 -20.84 15.84
CA GLU A 182 -2.26 -19.90 16.88
C GLU A 182 -2.25 -18.48 16.33
N PHE A 183 -3.44 -17.92 16.11
CA PHE A 183 -3.61 -16.54 15.67
C PHE A 183 -3.37 -15.58 16.84
N LEU A 184 -2.22 -14.90 16.81
CA LEU A 184 -1.84 -13.87 17.78
C LEU A 184 -2.56 -12.54 17.52
N ARG A 185 -2.87 -12.27 16.24
CA ARG A 185 -3.67 -11.12 15.81
C ARG A 185 -4.47 -11.47 14.57
N TYR A 186 -5.75 -11.15 14.57
CA TYR A 186 -6.59 -11.27 13.38
C TYR A 186 -6.41 -10.07 12.45
N GLY A 187 -6.65 -10.30 11.16
CA GLY A 187 -6.77 -9.24 10.18
C GLY A 187 -7.98 -8.35 10.47
N VAL A 188 -7.85 -7.08 10.17
CA VAL A 188 -8.88 -6.07 10.40
C VAL A 188 -8.81 -5.06 9.27
N MET A 189 -9.93 -4.40 8.99
CA MET A 189 -9.99 -3.35 8.00
C MET A 189 -10.13 -2.00 8.69
N HIS A 190 -9.22 -1.07 8.41
CA HIS A 190 -9.30 0.30 8.93
C HIS A 190 -9.84 1.22 7.85
N ARG A 191 -10.71 2.14 8.28
CA ARG A 191 -11.14 3.26 7.46
C ARG A 191 -10.08 4.35 7.57
N ASN A 192 -9.37 4.60 6.49
CA ASN A 192 -8.44 5.72 6.40
C ASN A 192 -9.11 6.91 5.75
N THR A 193 -8.93 8.07 6.37
CA THR A 193 -9.43 9.34 5.84
C THR A 193 -8.30 10.05 5.08
N PHE A 194 -8.63 10.57 3.91
CA PHE A 194 -7.72 11.37 3.09
C PHE A 194 -8.50 12.47 2.38
N LEU A 195 -7.78 13.45 1.87
CA LEU A 195 -8.37 14.59 1.19
C LEU A 195 -8.76 14.23 -0.25
N ASN A 196 -9.81 14.86 -0.77
CA ASN A 196 -10.01 14.98 -2.21
C ASN A 196 -8.97 15.94 -2.80
N SER A 197 -7.71 15.52 -2.80
CA SER A 197 -6.56 16.33 -3.15
C SER A 197 -6.66 16.94 -4.55
N PRO A 198 -7.14 16.25 -5.60
CA PRO A 198 -7.27 16.86 -6.92
C PRO A 198 -8.08 18.15 -6.92
N ARG A 199 -9.14 18.19 -6.11
CA ARG A 199 -9.98 19.39 -5.95
C ARG A 199 -9.33 20.42 -5.03
N LEU A 200 -8.70 19.98 -3.95
CA LEU A 200 -8.25 20.86 -2.85
C LEU A 200 -6.82 21.38 -2.99
N LEU A 201 -5.90 20.54 -3.47
CA LEU A 201 -4.46 20.75 -3.41
C LEU A 201 -3.87 21.07 -4.78
N ASP A 202 -2.86 21.93 -4.82
CA ASP A 202 -2.00 22.10 -5.99
C ASP A 202 -0.85 21.07 -6.01
N ARG A 203 -0.02 21.13 -7.06
CA ARG A 203 1.09 20.19 -7.25
C ARG A 203 2.18 20.24 -6.17
N TYR A 204 2.15 21.26 -5.31
CA TYR A 204 3.03 21.42 -4.17
C TYR A 204 2.35 21.04 -2.84
N TYR A 205 1.20 20.35 -2.94
CA TYR A 205 0.36 19.93 -1.82
C TYR A 205 -0.19 21.08 -0.98
N ARG A 206 -0.26 22.29 -1.55
CA ARG A 206 -0.83 23.46 -0.89
C ARG A 206 -2.32 23.51 -1.10
N LEU A 207 -3.05 23.92 -0.08
CA LEU A 207 -4.48 24.19 -0.18
C LEU A 207 -4.73 25.37 -1.12
N LYS A 208 -5.38 25.12 -2.25
CA LYS A 208 -5.61 26.14 -3.31
C LYS A 208 -6.29 27.41 -2.79
N LYS A 209 -7.26 27.25 -1.88
CA LYS A 209 -8.03 28.38 -1.32
C LYS A 209 -7.31 29.15 -0.22
N GLU A 210 -6.31 28.55 0.40
CA GLU A 210 -5.56 29.16 1.50
C GLU A 210 -4.11 28.64 1.46
N PRO A 211 -3.25 29.17 0.56
CA PRO A 211 -1.95 28.58 0.25
C PRO A 211 -0.94 28.51 1.42
N ARG A 212 -1.19 29.23 2.52
CA ARG A 212 -0.39 29.11 3.76
C ARG A 212 -0.51 27.74 4.43
N ILE A 213 -1.52 26.95 4.05
CA ILE A 213 -1.77 25.60 4.56
C ILE A 213 -1.29 24.60 3.51
N SER A 214 -0.37 23.73 3.90
CA SER A 214 0.09 22.61 3.10
C SER A 214 -0.21 21.29 3.81
N PHE A 215 -0.39 20.22 3.03
CA PHE A 215 -0.63 18.88 3.55
C PHE A 215 0.47 17.93 3.10
N ALA A 216 0.82 16.93 3.91
CA ALA A 216 1.80 15.92 3.54
C ALA A 216 1.46 14.54 4.12
N GLY A 217 2.08 13.50 3.56
CA GLY A 217 1.84 12.13 3.98
C GLY A 217 0.50 11.58 3.48
N GLN A 218 0.12 10.42 4.00
CA GLN A 218 -1.00 9.63 3.45
C GLN A 218 -2.35 10.37 3.41
N MET A 219 -2.55 11.42 4.22
CA MET A 219 -3.76 12.24 4.13
C MET A 219 -3.92 12.98 2.80
N THR A 220 -2.85 13.16 2.02
CA THR A 220 -2.93 13.76 0.68
C THR A 220 -3.34 12.75 -0.39
N GLY A 221 -3.52 11.48 -0.05
CA GLY A 221 -3.74 10.41 -1.03
C GLY A 221 -2.46 9.84 -1.64
N VAL A 222 -1.29 10.06 -1.03
CA VAL A 222 -0.13 9.20 -1.28
C VAL A 222 -0.22 7.95 -0.40
N GLU A 223 0.37 6.84 -0.82
CA GLU A 223 0.36 5.58 -0.06
C GLU A 223 1.77 5.01 0.03
N GLY A 224 2.16 4.55 1.23
CA GLY A 224 3.51 4.08 1.54
C GLY A 224 4.36 5.06 2.34
N TYR A 225 5.34 4.51 3.08
CA TYR A 225 6.23 5.29 3.94
C TYR A 225 7.15 6.21 3.13
N VAL A 226 7.66 5.74 2.00
CA VAL A 226 8.59 6.48 1.15
C VAL A 226 7.88 7.63 0.44
N GLU A 227 6.66 7.39 -0.02
CA GLU A 227 5.80 8.38 -0.66
C GLU A 227 5.33 9.44 0.33
N SER A 228 5.03 9.02 1.56
CA SER A 228 4.72 9.96 2.65
C SER A 228 5.93 10.83 3.01
N ALA A 229 7.13 10.25 3.07
CA ALA A 229 8.36 11.00 3.27
C ALA A 229 8.66 11.95 2.09
N ALA A 230 8.43 11.51 0.85
CA ALA A 230 8.65 12.30 -0.36
C ALA A 230 7.72 13.52 -0.45
N SER A 231 6.43 13.35 -0.11
CA SER A 231 5.50 14.47 -0.03
C SER A 231 5.88 15.45 1.08
N GLY A 232 6.25 14.96 2.27
CA GLY A 232 6.75 15.79 3.37
C GLY A 232 8.02 16.56 2.99
N PHE A 233 8.96 15.91 2.30
CA PHE A 233 10.16 16.54 1.78
C PHE A 233 9.83 17.68 0.80
N LEU A 234 8.99 17.43 -0.21
CA LEU A 234 8.61 18.44 -1.18
C LEU A 234 7.94 19.64 -0.50
N VAL A 235 6.98 19.39 0.39
CA VAL A 235 6.29 20.46 1.14
C VAL A 235 7.27 21.25 2.01
N GLY A 236 8.22 20.58 2.65
CA GLY A 236 9.27 21.25 3.43
C GLY A 236 10.14 22.17 2.57
N VAL A 237 10.62 21.67 1.43
CA VAL A 237 11.42 22.45 0.48
C VAL A 237 10.62 23.64 -0.06
N GLU A 238 9.38 23.43 -0.47
CA GLU A 238 8.53 24.51 -1.01
C GLU A 238 8.24 25.57 0.06
N THR A 239 7.86 25.15 1.27
CA THR A 239 7.57 26.06 2.38
C THR A 239 8.79 26.90 2.75
N ALA A 240 9.98 26.28 2.84
CA ALA A 240 11.23 26.98 3.13
C ALA A 240 11.55 28.03 2.07
N ARG A 241 11.40 27.69 0.78
CA ARG A 241 11.66 28.62 -0.33
C ARG A 241 10.67 29.77 -0.35
N ARG A 242 9.39 29.50 -0.08
CA ARG A 242 8.36 30.55 0.04
C ARG A 242 8.69 31.54 1.16
N LEU A 243 9.09 31.05 2.33
CA LEU A 243 9.51 31.89 3.45
C LEU A 243 10.74 32.75 3.13
N GLN A 244 11.59 32.29 2.20
CA GLN A 244 12.76 33.01 1.70
C GLN A 244 12.45 33.91 0.48
N GLY A 245 11.19 33.96 0.00
CA GLY A 245 10.82 34.70 -1.21
C GLY A 245 11.39 34.11 -2.51
N LYS A 246 11.83 32.84 -2.49
CA LYS A 246 12.35 32.12 -3.66
C LYS A 246 11.19 31.42 -4.42
N PRO A 247 11.32 31.23 -5.75
CA PRO A 247 10.36 30.43 -6.52
C PRO A 247 10.40 28.96 -6.09
N PRO A 248 9.29 28.20 -6.18
CA PRO A 248 9.28 26.77 -5.85
C PRO A 248 10.16 25.95 -6.82
N VAL A 249 10.72 24.84 -6.34
CA VAL A 249 11.47 23.89 -7.19
C VAL A 249 10.49 23.08 -8.04
N ASP A 250 10.74 23.01 -9.35
CA ASP A 250 9.93 22.22 -10.27
C ASP A 250 10.40 20.75 -10.29
N PHE A 251 9.66 19.87 -9.62
CA PHE A 251 9.85 18.42 -9.76
C PHE A 251 8.97 17.90 -10.92
N PRO A 252 9.54 17.53 -12.08
CA PRO A 252 8.75 17.16 -13.25
C PRO A 252 8.18 15.74 -13.14
N GLN A 253 7.23 15.39 -14.00
CA GLN A 253 6.50 14.12 -13.96
C GLN A 253 7.39 12.89 -14.21
N GLU A 254 8.56 13.09 -14.81
CA GLU A 254 9.59 12.07 -15.00
C GLU A 254 10.25 11.65 -13.69
N THR A 255 10.08 12.43 -12.62
CA THR A 255 10.56 12.09 -11.28
C THR A 255 9.48 11.44 -10.43
N ALA A 256 9.85 10.53 -9.53
CA ALA A 256 8.91 9.94 -8.57
C ALA A 256 8.18 10.98 -7.72
N ILE A 257 8.91 11.97 -7.23
CA ILE A 257 8.40 13.06 -6.39
C ILE A 257 7.38 13.91 -7.18
N GLY A 258 7.74 14.31 -8.41
CA GLY A 258 6.88 15.12 -9.27
C GLY A 258 5.64 14.39 -9.76
N ALA A 259 5.79 13.11 -10.14
CA ALA A 259 4.67 12.27 -10.58
C ALA A 259 3.58 12.16 -9.50
N LEU A 260 3.97 11.94 -8.23
CA LEU A 260 3.04 11.90 -7.11
C LEU A 260 2.34 13.24 -6.89
N GLY A 261 3.11 14.34 -6.85
CA GLY A 261 2.56 15.70 -6.68
C GLY A 261 1.57 16.08 -7.78
N LEU A 262 1.86 15.70 -9.02
CA LEU A 262 0.97 15.91 -10.17
C LEU A 262 -0.27 15.01 -10.10
N TYR A 263 -0.13 13.74 -9.71
CA TYR A 263 -1.28 12.83 -9.55
C TYR A 263 -2.28 13.36 -8.51
N VAL A 264 -1.81 13.72 -7.32
CA VAL A 264 -2.70 14.19 -6.24
C VAL A 264 -3.34 15.55 -6.53
N SER A 265 -2.83 16.31 -7.51
CA SER A 265 -3.36 17.64 -7.88
C SER A 265 -4.08 17.65 -9.22
N ASN A 266 -4.19 16.50 -9.90
CA ASN A 266 -4.76 16.39 -11.23
C ASN A 266 -6.30 16.41 -11.20
N GLN A 267 -6.88 17.55 -11.54
CA GLN A 267 -8.34 17.77 -11.56
C GLN A 267 -9.10 16.90 -12.57
N SER A 268 -8.44 16.22 -13.52
CA SER A 268 -9.11 15.28 -14.41
C SER A 268 -9.43 13.93 -13.76
N VAL A 269 -8.89 13.66 -12.57
CA VAL A 269 -9.20 12.44 -11.81
C VAL A 269 -10.60 12.55 -11.21
N THR A 270 -11.55 11.82 -11.79
CA THR A 270 -12.96 11.80 -11.36
C THR A 270 -13.21 10.87 -10.17
N VAL A 271 -12.46 9.76 -10.09
CA VAL A 271 -12.47 8.81 -8.96
C VAL A 271 -11.08 8.80 -8.34
N PHE A 272 -10.87 9.68 -7.36
CA PHE A 272 -9.58 9.79 -6.67
C PHE A 272 -9.42 8.67 -5.65
N GLN A 273 -8.28 7.98 -5.72
CA GLN A 273 -7.87 6.95 -4.79
C GLN A 273 -6.44 7.25 -4.34
N PRO A 274 -6.01 6.79 -3.16
CA PRO A 274 -4.62 6.86 -2.78
C PRO A 274 -3.73 6.17 -3.83
N MET A 275 -2.45 6.57 -3.91
CA MET A 275 -1.54 6.07 -4.93
C MET A 275 -0.12 5.93 -4.36
N ASN A 276 0.45 4.75 -4.58
CA ASN A 276 1.88 4.51 -4.42
C ASN A 276 2.64 4.91 -5.69
N ILE A 277 3.96 5.09 -5.57
CA ILE A 277 4.75 5.36 -6.77
C ILE A 277 4.78 4.13 -7.68
N ASN A 278 4.44 4.34 -8.96
CA ASN A 278 4.59 3.34 -9.99
C ASN A 278 4.96 3.99 -11.33
N PHE A 279 5.61 3.24 -12.22
CA PHE A 279 6.02 3.76 -13.53
C PHE A 279 4.84 4.09 -14.47
N GLY A 280 3.61 3.74 -14.12
CA GLY A 280 2.41 4.06 -14.90
C GLY A 280 1.97 5.52 -14.78
N ILE A 281 2.35 6.20 -13.70
CA ILE A 281 2.08 7.64 -13.51
C ILE A 281 3.22 8.54 -14.01
N MET A 282 4.28 7.93 -14.57
CA MET A 282 5.40 8.62 -15.21
C MET A 282 5.26 8.60 -16.74
N PRO A 283 5.79 9.60 -17.46
CA PRO A 283 5.84 9.58 -18.92
C PRO A 283 6.61 8.35 -19.43
N PRO A 284 6.19 7.72 -20.55
CA PRO A 284 6.94 6.63 -21.15
C PRO A 284 8.31 7.09 -21.66
N LEU A 285 9.16 6.12 -22.02
CA LEU A 285 10.35 6.40 -22.84
C LEU A 285 9.92 6.71 -24.27
N ASP A 286 10.70 7.53 -24.96
CA ASP A 286 10.53 7.89 -26.37
C ASP A 286 10.90 6.76 -27.34
N HIS A 287 11.43 5.66 -26.83
CA HIS A 287 11.84 4.49 -27.60
C HIS A 287 11.40 3.18 -26.92
N ARG A 288 11.47 2.08 -27.68
CA ARG A 288 11.08 0.75 -27.22
C ARG A 288 12.24 0.04 -26.53
N VAL A 289 12.03 -0.36 -25.27
CA VAL A 289 12.97 -1.19 -24.52
C VAL A 289 12.44 -2.62 -24.39
N LYS A 290 13.30 -3.62 -24.65
CA LYS A 290 12.92 -5.03 -24.54
C LYS A 290 12.94 -5.47 -23.07
N GLY A 291 11.78 -5.86 -22.57
CA GLY A 291 11.58 -6.42 -21.23
C GLY A 291 11.25 -5.36 -20.17
N LYS A 292 10.27 -5.68 -19.30
CA LYS A 292 9.76 -4.77 -18.26
C LYS A 292 10.86 -4.29 -17.30
N ARG A 293 11.78 -5.18 -16.91
CA ARG A 293 12.88 -4.85 -16.00
C ARG A 293 13.81 -3.78 -16.58
N ASN A 294 14.22 -3.94 -17.83
CA ASN A 294 15.13 -2.99 -18.50
C ASN A 294 14.45 -1.64 -18.70
N LYS A 295 13.19 -1.65 -19.16
CA LYS A 295 12.38 -0.43 -19.29
C LYS A 295 12.29 0.33 -17.97
N ASN A 296 11.99 -0.37 -16.87
CA ASN A 296 11.88 0.24 -15.55
C ASN A 296 13.23 0.79 -15.05
N ALA A 297 14.34 0.11 -15.35
CA ALA A 297 15.68 0.60 -14.98
C ALA A 297 16.02 1.90 -15.72
N GLU A 298 15.71 2.00 -17.01
CA GLU A 298 15.95 3.23 -17.79
C GLU A 298 15.05 4.39 -17.36
N LEU A 299 13.77 4.13 -17.08
CA LEU A 299 12.88 5.14 -16.49
C LEU A 299 13.42 5.65 -15.14
N SER A 300 13.89 4.74 -14.28
CA SER A 300 14.52 5.08 -13.00
C SER A 300 15.78 5.92 -13.20
N GLN A 301 16.65 5.56 -14.16
CA GLN A 301 17.87 6.30 -14.43
C GLN A 301 17.56 7.72 -14.93
N ARG A 302 16.58 7.89 -15.83
CA ARG A 302 16.11 9.21 -16.28
C ARG A 302 15.63 10.06 -15.10
N SER A 303 14.83 9.48 -14.20
CA SER A 303 14.37 10.16 -12.99
C SER A 303 15.54 10.62 -12.11
N LEU A 304 16.52 9.74 -11.87
CA LEU A 304 17.67 10.05 -11.01
C LEU A 304 18.55 11.15 -11.62
N THR A 305 18.81 11.11 -12.92
CA THR A 305 19.58 12.16 -13.62
C THR A 305 18.93 13.54 -13.46
N ILE A 306 17.59 13.62 -13.52
CA ILE A 306 16.86 14.87 -13.28
C ILE A 306 17.02 15.33 -11.83
N ILE A 307 16.84 14.42 -10.87
CA ILE A 307 16.98 14.74 -9.43
C ILE A 307 18.40 15.22 -9.09
N ASP A 308 19.44 14.62 -9.66
CA ASP A 308 20.82 15.04 -9.46
C ASP A 308 21.04 16.48 -9.96
N GLY A 309 20.42 16.86 -11.07
CA GLY A 309 20.45 18.23 -11.59
C GLY A 309 19.72 19.26 -10.72
N LEU A 310 18.71 18.83 -9.94
CA LEU A 310 17.97 19.70 -9.02
C LEU A 310 18.62 19.80 -7.63
N ARG A 311 19.60 18.95 -7.33
CA ARG A 311 20.14 18.76 -5.97
C ARG A 311 20.71 20.05 -5.37
N GLU A 312 21.49 20.81 -6.13
CA GLU A 312 22.07 22.06 -5.64
C GLU A 312 20.99 23.10 -5.34
N GLU A 313 20.01 23.25 -6.22
CA GLU A 313 18.91 24.19 -6.04
C GLU A 313 18.05 23.87 -4.80
N VAL A 314 17.83 22.58 -4.54
CA VAL A 314 17.08 22.13 -3.37
C VAL A 314 17.84 22.39 -2.06
N LEU A 315 19.17 22.24 -2.07
CA LEU A 315 20.00 22.38 -0.87
C LEU A 315 20.41 23.85 -0.58
N SER A 316 20.15 24.79 -1.49
CA SER A 316 20.50 26.22 -1.40
C SER A 316 19.38 27.12 -0.86
#